data_AF-A0ABC8JMI0-F1
#
_entry.id   AF-A0ABC8JMI0-F1
#
_cell.length_a   1.000
_cell.length_b   1.000
_cell.length_c   1.000
_cell.angle_alpha   90.00
_cell.angle_beta   90.00
_cell.angle_gamma   90.00
#
_symmetry.space_group_name_H-M   'P 1'
#
loop_
_entity.id
_entity.type
_entity.pdbx_description
1 polymer ?
#
loop_
_entity_poly.entity_id
_entity_poly.type
_entity_poly.pdbx_seq_one_letter_code
_entity_poly.pdbx_strand_id
1 'polypeptide(L)'
;MYEPERHMGDNQIVELNDPNLNIISFSAGRRRCMSSKIGSAMTYMLLARLIQGFTWSSVHGEDKIDISESKGDLLMEKPLHAIATPRLAPQIYST
;
A
#
# COMPACT_ATOMS: atom_id res chain seq x y z
N MET A 1 -5.70 5.65 13.35
CA MET A 1 -5.71 6.85 12.48
C MET A 1 -4.53 6.74 11.52
N TYR A 2 -4.74 7.05 10.24
CA TYR A 2 -3.71 6.96 9.20
C TYR A 2 -3.07 8.33 8.97
N GLU A 3 -1.75 8.43 9.19
CA GLU A 3 -0.99 9.70 9.12
C GLU A 3 0.32 9.47 8.35
N PRO A 4 0.35 9.64 7.02
CA PRO A 4 1.55 9.44 6.19
C PRO A 4 2.71 10.37 6.56
N GLU A 5 2.38 11.61 6.92
CA GLU A 5 3.32 12.70 7.17
C GLU A 5 4.33 12.40 8.29
N ARG A 6 4.00 11.46 9.20
CA ARG A 6 4.92 10.99 10.25
C ARG A 6 6.26 10.46 9.71
N HIS A 7 6.31 10.14 8.42
CA HIS A 7 7.47 9.59 7.71
C HIS A 7 8.14 10.59 6.76
N MET A 8 7.73 11.86 6.72
CA MET A 8 8.22 12.88 5.77
C MET A 8 9.29 13.85 6.35
N GLY A 9 9.82 13.61 7.56
CA GLY A 9 10.83 14.49 8.18
C GLY A 9 12.24 14.42 7.55
N ASP A 10 13.13 15.36 7.94
CA ASP A 10 14.60 15.47 7.74
C ASP A 10 15.29 14.73 6.56
N ASN A 11 14.62 14.54 5.41
CA ASN A 11 15.13 13.75 4.29
C ASN A 11 15.48 12.29 4.67
N GLN A 12 14.85 11.73 5.70
CA GLN A 12 15.16 10.38 6.13
C GLN A 12 14.52 9.34 5.19
N ILE A 13 15.34 8.48 4.61
CA ILE A 13 14.83 7.35 3.81
C ILE A 13 14.18 6.36 4.77
N VAL A 14 12.88 6.13 4.58
CA VAL A 14 12.12 5.16 5.37
C VAL A 14 12.53 3.75 4.94
N GLU A 15 13.20 3.03 5.84
CA GLU A 15 13.60 1.65 5.60
C GLU A 15 12.64 0.68 6.31
N LEU A 16 11.98 -0.21 5.55
CA LEU A 16 11.17 -1.29 6.16
C LEU A 16 12.00 -2.36 6.88
N ASN A 17 13.33 -2.34 6.67
CA ASN A 17 14.31 -3.15 7.37
C ASN A 17 15.17 -2.28 8.30
N ASP A 18 14.53 -1.37 9.04
CA ASP A 18 15.20 -0.41 9.91
C ASP A 18 16.13 -1.10 10.94
N PRO A 19 17.45 -0.83 10.91
CA PRO A 19 18.38 -1.35 11.91
C PRO A 19 18.10 -0.82 13.33
N ASN A 20 17.48 0.36 13.45
CA ASN A 20 17.12 0.99 14.71
C ASN A 20 15.75 0.53 15.25
N LEU A 21 15.04 -0.34 14.51
CA LEU A 21 13.76 -0.93 14.91
C LEU A 21 12.64 0.09 15.20
N ASN A 22 12.68 1.29 14.61
CA ASN A 22 11.55 2.22 14.68
C ASN A 22 10.34 1.71 13.89
N ILE A 23 10.59 0.83 12.90
CA ILE A 23 9.57 0.10 12.11
C ILE A 23 9.92 -1.38 12.06
N ILE A 24 8.97 -2.25 12.43
CA ILE A 24 9.15 -3.72 12.43
C ILE A 24 8.07 -4.39 11.56
N SER A 25 8.15 -4.20 10.24
CA SER A 25 7.17 -4.78 9.30
C SER A 25 7.47 -6.24 8.92
N PHE A 26 8.74 -6.63 8.88
CA PHE A 26 9.18 -7.92 8.34
C PHE A 26 9.97 -8.77 9.35
N SER A 27 9.73 -8.58 10.65
CA SER A 27 10.51 -9.18 11.74
C SER A 27 11.99 -8.75 11.74
N ALA A 28 12.76 -9.23 12.72
CA ALA A 28 14.17 -8.88 12.93
C ALA A 28 15.03 -10.08 13.32
N GLY A 29 16.35 -9.92 13.24
CA GLY A 29 17.33 -10.95 13.60
C GLY A 29 17.27 -12.17 12.68
N ARG A 30 17.52 -13.36 13.24
CA ARG A 30 17.65 -14.62 12.48
C ARG A 30 16.36 -15.10 11.80
N ARG A 31 15.20 -14.58 12.21
CA ARG A 31 13.87 -14.93 11.66
C ARG A 31 13.24 -13.81 10.84
N ARG A 32 14.02 -12.81 10.43
CA ARG A 32 13.57 -11.76 9.51
C ARG A 32 13.13 -12.38 8.19
N CYS A 33 12.09 -11.79 7.57
CA CYS A 33 11.68 -12.18 6.23
C CYS A 33 12.85 -11.96 5.23
N MET A 34 13.36 -13.05 4.69
CA MET A 34 14.45 -13.03 3.71
C MET A 34 14.05 -12.32 2.40
N SER A 35 12.75 -12.34 2.08
CA SER A 35 12.20 -11.75 0.86
C SER A 35 11.66 -10.33 1.04
N SER A 36 11.91 -9.67 2.17
CA SER A 36 11.42 -8.31 2.46
C SER A 36 11.77 -7.31 1.35
N LYS A 37 13.04 -7.24 0.93
CA LYS A 37 13.48 -6.31 -0.12
C LYS A 37 12.77 -6.51 -1.45
N ILE A 38 12.66 -7.77 -1.89
CA ILE A 38 12.02 -8.11 -3.18
C ILE A 38 10.52 -7.84 -3.11
N GLY A 39 9.86 -8.31 -2.05
CA GLY A 39 8.43 -8.09 -1.82
C GLY A 39 8.10 -6.60 -1.79
N SER A 40 8.85 -5.80 -1.03
CA SER A 40 8.68 -4.35 -0.98
C SER A 40 8.86 -3.69 -2.35
N ALA A 41 9.91 -4.04 -3.10
CA ALA A 41 10.13 -3.46 -4.43
C ALA A 41 8.96 -3.78 -5.38
N MET A 42 8.47 -5.03 -5.37
CA MET A 42 7.30 -5.43 -6.17
C MET A 42 6.04 -4.68 -5.76
N THR A 43 5.76 -4.60 -4.45
CA THR A 43 4.59 -3.90 -3.91
C THR A 43 4.63 -2.41 -4.23
N TYR A 44 5.78 -1.74 -4.08
CA TYR A 44 5.94 -0.32 -4.39
C TYR A 44 5.74 -0.05 -5.87
N MET A 45 6.34 -0.85 -6.75
CA MET A 45 6.18 -0.69 -8.19
C MET A 45 4.73 -0.93 -8.63
N LEU A 46 4.07 -1.94 -8.07
CA LEU A 46 2.66 -2.20 -8.35
C LEU A 46 1.79 -1.03 -7.88
N LEU A 47 1.94 -0.60 -6.62
CA LEU A 47 1.17 0.50 -6.05
C LEU A 47 1.40 1.81 -6.81
N ALA A 48 2.65 2.13 -7.13
CA ALA A 48 2.99 3.33 -7.90
C ALA A 48 2.32 3.33 -9.27
N ARG A 49 2.29 2.18 -9.98
CA ARG A 49 1.59 2.05 -11.26
C ARG A 49 0.08 2.20 -11.13
N LEU A 50 -0.52 1.63 -10.08
CA LEU A 50 -1.96 1.77 -9.82
C LEU A 50 -2.36 3.22 -9.52
N ILE A 51 -1.57 3.94 -8.71
CA ILE A 51 -1.80 5.36 -8.39
C ILE A 51 -1.54 6.26 -9.60
N GLN A 52 -0.47 5.98 -10.35
CA GLN A 52 -0.09 6.79 -11.51
C GLN A 52 -1.07 6.60 -12.67
N GLY A 53 -1.56 5.38 -12.89
CA GLY A 53 -2.39 5.04 -14.05
C GLY A 53 -3.88 5.37 -13.89
N PHE A 54 -4.40 5.42 -12.66
CA PHE A 54 -5.84 5.49 -12.41
C PHE A 54 -6.23 6.57 -11.41
N THR A 55 -7.39 7.19 -11.65
CA THR A 55 -8.12 7.93 -10.63
C THR A 55 -9.08 6.96 -9.95
N TRP A 56 -9.07 6.95 -8.62
CA TRP A 56 -9.85 6.01 -7.81
C TRP A 56 -11.05 6.72 -7.18
N SER A 57 -12.21 6.08 -7.19
CA SER A 57 -13.42 6.54 -6.50
C SER A 57 -14.12 5.38 -5.78
N SER A 58 -14.94 5.70 -4.76
CA SER A 58 -15.78 4.69 -4.12
C SER A 58 -16.92 4.25 -5.06
N VAL A 59 -17.52 3.10 -4.75
CA VAL A 59 -18.75 2.65 -5.40
C VAL A 59 -19.91 3.55 -4.95
N HIS A 60 -20.83 3.86 -5.86
CA HIS A 60 -22.01 4.66 -5.51
C HIS A 60 -22.78 4.03 -4.34
N GLY A 61 -23.04 4.82 -3.30
CA GLY A 61 -23.73 4.37 -2.07
C GLY A 61 -22.78 3.93 -0.96
N GLU A 62 -21.47 3.85 -1.20
CA GLU A 62 -20.45 3.61 -0.17
C GLU A 62 -19.73 4.92 0.17
N ASP A 63 -20.35 5.73 1.05
CA ASP A 63 -19.78 7.01 1.51
C ASP A 63 -18.74 6.83 2.63
N LYS A 64 -18.73 5.66 3.29
CA LYS A 64 -17.79 5.31 4.36
C LYS A 64 -17.22 3.92 4.13
N ILE A 65 -15.90 3.84 4.10
CA ILE A 65 -15.15 2.60 4.00
C ILE A 65 -14.91 2.08 5.41
N ASP A 66 -15.39 0.87 5.69
CA ASP A 66 -15.10 0.16 6.93
C ASP A 66 -13.74 -0.52 6.82
N ILE A 67 -12.81 -0.13 7.69
CA ILE A 67 -11.43 -0.64 7.73
C ILE A 67 -11.19 -1.58 8.91
N SER A 68 -12.27 -2.17 9.47
CA SER A 68 -12.13 -3.17 10.52
C SER A 68 -11.33 -4.39 10.04
N GLU A 69 -10.46 -4.89 10.91
CA GLU A 69 -9.66 -6.08 10.67
C GLU A 69 -10.48 -7.35 10.94
N SER A 70 -10.27 -8.37 10.13
CA SER A 70 -10.76 -9.71 10.39
C SER A 70 -10.09 -10.30 11.63
N LYS A 71 -10.84 -11.10 12.40
CA LYS A 71 -10.37 -11.65 13.69
C LYS A 71 -9.30 -12.74 13.55
N GLY A 72 -9.15 -13.34 12.37
CA GLY A 72 -8.37 -14.57 12.19
C GLY A 72 -7.27 -14.51 11.15
N ASP A 73 -7.17 -13.41 10.40
CA ASP A 73 -6.20 -13.26 9.31
C ASP A 73 -5.77 -11.79 9.15
N LEU A 74 -4.99 -11.53 8.12
CA LEU A 74 -4.43 -10.21 7.82
C LEU A 74 -5.34 -9.39 6.88
N LEU A 75 -6.61 -9.77 6.73
CA LEU A 75 -7.53 -9.16 5.78
C LEU A 75 -8.50 -8.19 6.49
N MET A 76 -9.19 -7.38 5.68
CA MET A 76 -10.32 -6.59 6.16
C MET A 76 -11.53 -7.49 6.45
N GLU A 77 -12.32 -7.16 7.46
CA GLU A 77 -13.56 -7.87 7.78
C GLU A 77 -14.56 -7.82 6.62
N LYS A 78 -14.57 -6.70 5.89
CA LYS A 78 -15.38 -6.49 4.68
C LYS A 78 -14.46 -6.25 3.48
N PRO A 79 -14.78 -6.84 2.31
CA PRO A 79 -14.06 -6.55 1.08
C PRO A 79 -14.11 -5.06 0.73
N LEU A 80 -12.98 -4.51 0.28
CA LEU A 80 -12.90 -3.15 -0.23
C LEU A 80 -13.27 -3.13 -1.71
N HIS A 81 -14.28 -2.33 -2.08
CA HIS A 81 -14.61 -2.06 -3.46
C HIS A 81 -14.14 -0.66 -3.87
N ALA A 82 -13.60 -0.55 -5.09
CA ALA A 82 -13.19 0.74 -5.65
C ALA A 82 -13.30 0.71 -7.18
N ILE A 83 -13.61 1.86 -7.77
CA ILE A 83 -13.68 2.05 -9.21
C ILE A 83 -12.38 2.70 -9.68
N ALA A 84 -11.67 2.02 -10.58
CA ALA A 84 -10.45 2.53 -11.20
C ALA A 84 -10.77 3.12 -12.58
N THR A 85 -10.60 4.44 -12.74
CA THR A 85 -10.78 5.13 -14.01
C THR A 85 -9.43 5.49 -14.61
N PRO A 86 -9.08 5.04 -15.85
CA PRO A 86 -7.81 5.37 -16.49
C PRO A 86 -7.58 6.88 -16.58
N ARG A 87 -6.38 7.35 -16.24
CA ARG A 87 -6.02 8.78 -16.30
C ARG A 87 -5.58 9.23 -17.69
N LEU A 88 -5.01 8.32 -18.47
CA LEU A 88 -4.55 8.62 -19.82
C LEU A 88 -5.64 8.30 -20.82
N ALA A 89 -5.52 8.88 -22.01
CA ALA A 89 -6.48 8.66 -23.07
C ALA A 89 -6.37 7.22 -23.62
N PRO A 90 -7.49 6.59 -24.06
CA PRO A 90 -7.54 5.17 -24.42
C PRO A 90 -6.49 4.73 -25.43
N GLN A 91 -6.11 5.61 -26.37
CA GLN A 91 -5.13 5.33 -27.41
C GLN A 91 -3.73 5.02 -26.87
N ILE A 92 -3.38 5.49 -25.67
CA ILE A 92 -2.07 5.20 -25.04
C ILE A 92 -2.00 3.75 -24.53
N TYR A 93 -3.15 3.09 -24.38
CA TYR A 93 -3.25 1.70 -23.94
C TYR A 93 -3.49 0.71 -25.09
N SER A 94 -3.54 1.18 -26.34
CA SER A 94 -3.67 0.29 -27.49
C SER A 94 -2.42 -0.58 -27.57
N THR A 95 -2.62 -1.90 -27.52
CA THR A 95 -1.57 -2.91 -27.78
C THR A 95 -1.52 -3.20 -29.27
#